data_AF-A0A1M3MU12-F1
#
_entry.id   AF-A0A1M3MU12-F1
#
_cell.length_a   1.000
_cell.length_b   1.000
_cell.length_c   1.000
_cell.angle_alpha   90.00
_cell.angle_beta   90.00
_cell.angle_gamma   90.00
#
_symmetry.space_group_name_H-M   'P 1'
#
loop_
_entity.id
_entity.type
_entity.pdbx_description
1 polymer ?
#
loop_
_entity_poly.entity_id
_entity_poly.type
_entity_poly.pdbx_seq_one_letter_code
_entity_poly.pdbx_strand_id
1 'polypeptide(L)'
;MAAFRKVLTSLVESLDATVRVARWPGPEAIPAPLENSAAKLLEHLGSANRFAADRYLGSPPVVMCMNAMSAATKVLDAAYVEYRRHLAGSSEELARAAMELDHEIDAVKATSAQWG
;
A
#
# COMPACT_ATOMS: atom_id res chain seq x y z
N MET A 1 8.66 -9.14 -13.37
CA MET A 1 8.54 -7.67 -13.29
C MET A 1 7.11 -7.19 -13.46
N ALA A 2 6.47 -7.35 -14.62
CA ALA A 2 5.09 -6.84 -14.86
C ALA A 2 4.04 -7.36 -13.86
N ALA A 3 4.11 -8.64 -13.47
CA ALA A 3 3.22 -9.22 -12.48
C ALA A 3 3.37 -8.58 -11.10
N PHE A 4 4.61 -8.43 -10.60
CA PHE A 4 4.85 -7.78 -9.31
C PHE A 4 4.42 -6.31 -9.35
N ARG A 5 4.74 -5.58 -10.43
CA ARG A 5 4.28 -4.20 -10.60
C ARG A 5 2.78 -4.09 -10.48
N LYS A 6 2.03 -4.93 -11.20
CA LYS A 6 0.57 -4.94 -11.15
C LYS A 6 0.07 -5.15 -9.72
N VAL A 7 0.64 -6.12 -9.00
CA VAL A 7 0.27 -6.42 -7.62
C VAL A 7 0.60 -5.25 -6.68
N LEU A 8 1.77 -4.62 -6.85
CA LEU A 8 2.16 -3.45 -6.05
C LEU A 8 1.25 -2.24 -6.34
N THR A 9 0.89 -1.99 -7.60
CA THR A 9 -0.08 -0.94 -7.96
C THR A 9 -1.43 -1.20 -7.30
N SER A 10 -1.94 -2.44 -7.34
CA SER A 10 -3.19 -2.80 -6.67
C SER A 10 -3.12 -2.67 -5.14
N LEU A 11 -1.96 -2.95 -4.53
CA LEU A 11 -1.74 -2.68 -3.11
C LEU A 11 -1.82 -1.19 -2.80
N VAL A 12 -1.13 -0.35 -3.58
CA VAL A 12 -1.15 1.11 -3.43
C VAL A 12 -2.58 1.65 -3.56
N GLU A 13 -3.35 1.19 -4.54
CA GLU A 13 -4.75 1.57 -4.73
C GLU A 13 -5.64 1.17 -3.53
N SER A 14 -5.46 -0.03 -3.00
CA SER A 14 -6.21 -0.48 -1.82
C SER A 14 -5.86 0.30 -0.56
N LEU A 15 -4.58 0.63 -0.35
CA LEU A 15 -4.15 1.44 0.79
C LEU A 15 -4.69 2.87 0.71
N ASP A 16 -4.61 3.49 -0.46
CA ASP A 16 -5.19 4.82 -0.74
C ASP A 16 -6.71 4.81 -0.47
N ALA A 17 -7.40 3.76 -0.92
CA ALA A 17 -8.82 3.57 -0.63
C ALA A 17 -9.11 3.44 0.86
N THR A 18 -8.30 2.68 1.61
CA THR A 18 -8.44 2.53 3.06
C THR A 18 -8.27 3.86 3.79
N VAL A 19 -7.27 4.67 3.44
CA VAL A 19 -7.08 6.00 4.04
C VAL A 19 -8.26 6.91 3.74
N ARG A 20 -8.78 6.90 2.51
CA ARG A 20 -9.94 7.72 2.12
C ARG A 20 -11.22 7.30 2.83
N VAL A 21 -11.45 6.00 3.00
CA VAL A 21 -12.59 5.46 3.77
C VAL A 21 -12.47 5.88 5.24
N ALA A 22 -11.28 5.75 5.84
CA ALA A 22 -11.06 6.09 7.25
C ALA A 22 -11.25 7.60 7.53
N ARG A 23 -10.98 8.46 6.54
CA ARG A 23 -11.09 9.91 6.64
C ARG A 23 -12.35 10.47 5.97
N TRP A 24 -13.34 9.62 5.67
CA TRP A 24 -14.53 10.03 4.91
C TRP A 24 -15.29 11.16 5.64
N PRO A 25 -15.41 12.37 5.04
CA PRO A 25 -15.82 13.56 5.78
C PRO A 25 -17.34 13.77 5.85
N GLY A 26 -18.15 12.89 5.27
CA GLY A 26 -19.56 13.14 5.00
C GLY A 26 -20.52 12.07 5.54
N PRO A 27 -21.81 12.43 5.72
CA PRO A 27 -22.88 11.47 6.02
C PRO A 27 -23.30 10.64 4.80
N GLU A 28 -22.76 10.96 3.62
CA GLU A 28 -23.00 10.24 2.37
C GLU A 28 -22.40 8.84 2.41
N ALA A 29 -23.08 7.90 1.76
CA ALA A 29 -22.57 6.55 1.60
C ALA A 29 -21.21 6.59 0.87
N ILE A 30 -20.26 5.80 1.36
CA ILE A 30 -18.95 5.66 0.72
C ILE A 30 -19.16 5.00 -0.66
N PRO A 31 -18.52 5.49 -1.72
CA PRO A 31 -18.68 4.90 -3.05
C PRO A 31 -18.28 3.43 -3.05
N ALA A 32 -19.15 2.56 -3.57
CA ALA A 32 -18.91 1.11 -3.64
C ALA A 32 -17.55 0.73 -4.27
N PRO A 33 -17.02 1.40 -5.32
CA PRO A 33 -15.69 1.11 -5.83
C PRO A 33 -14.58 1.35 -4.80
N LEU A 34 -14.72 2.38 -3.96
CA LEU A 34 -13.75 2.73 -2.92
C LEU A 34 -13.77 1.70 -1.79
N GLU A 35 -14.97 1.34 -1.31
CA GLU A 35 -15.16 0.28 -0.32
C GLU A 35 -14.61 -1.06 -0.82
N ASN A 36 -14.90 -1.43 -2.07
CA ASN A 36 -14.41 -2.68 -2.67
C ASN A 36 -12.88 -2.71 -2.77
N SER A 37 -12.24 -1.59 -3.11
CA SER A 37 -10.78 -1.49 -3.14
C SER A 37 -10.17 -1.60 -1.75
N ALA A 38 -10.75 -0.94 -0.75
CA ALA A 38 -10.30 -1.05 0.64
C ALA A 38 -10.49 -2.48 1.20
N ALA A 39 -11.59 -3.14 0.85
CA ALA A 39 -11.89 -4.51 1.27
C ALA A 39 -10.86 -5.55 0.77
N LYS A 40 -10.24 -5.29 -0.39
CA LYS A 40 -9.19 -6.16 -0.98
C LYS A 40 -7.80 -5.93 -0.42
N LEU A 41 -7.63 -5.00 0.52
CA LEU A 41 -6.31 -4.62 1.02
C LEU A 41 -5.48 -5.81 1.51
N LEU A 42 -6.05 -6.68 2.36
CA LEU A 42 -5.31 -7.82 2.91
C LEU A 42 -4.91 -8.84 1.83
N GLU A 43 -5.72 -9.00 0.79
CA GLU A 43 -5.43 -9.87 -0.35
C GLU A 43 -4.26 -9.31 -1.17
N HIS A 44 -4.29 -8.02 -1.49
CA HIS A 44 -3.23 -7.35 -2.24
C HIS A 44 -1.93 -7.29 -1.44
N LEU A 45 -2.01 -7.00 -0.13
CA LEU A 45 -0.86 -6.99 0.77
C LEU A 45 -0.22 -8.37 0.89
N GLY A 46 -1.02 -9.43 1.10
CA GLY A 46 -0.52 -10.80 1.13
C GLY A 46 0.12 -11.21 -0.20
N SER A 47 -0.45 -10.79 -1.33
CA SER A 47 0.12 -11.06 -2.65
C SER A 47 1.44 -10.32 -2.88
N ALA A 48 1.51 -9.04 -2.53
CA ALA A 48 2.72 -8.24 -2.65
C ALA A 48 3.84 -8.76 -1.74
N ASN A 49 3.51 -9.11 -0.49
CA ASN A 49 4.47 -9.66 0.47
C ASN A 49 5.08 -11.00 0.00
N ARG A 50 4.29 -11.85 -0.68
CA ARG A 50 4.83 -13.08 -1.30
C ARG A 50 5.87 -12.77 -2.38
N PHE A 51 5.63 -11.77 -3.23
CA PHE A 51 6.65 -11.30 -4.18
C PHE A 51 7.84 -10.67 -3.44
N ALA A 52 7.61 -9.84 -2.43
CA ALA A 52 8.67 -9.12 -1.73
C ALA A 52 9.61 -10.04 -0.92
N ALA A 53 9.14 -11.22 -0.53
CA ALA A 53 9.91 -12.24 0.18
C ALA A 53 10.78 -13.12 -0.75
N ASP A 54 10.53 -13.08 -2.05
CA ASP A 54 11.24 -13.94 -3.02
C ASP A 54 12.66 -13.44 -3.31
N ARG A 55 13.53 -14.35 -3.74
CA ARG A 55 14.91 -14.04 -4.17
C ARG A 55 14.99 -14.03 -5.69
N TYR A 56 15.22 -12.85 -6.25
CA TYR A 56 15.30 -12.66 -7.69
C TYR A 56 16.67 -12.99 -8.26
N LEU A 57 16.67 -13.71 -9.39
CA LEU A 57 17.84 -14.01 -10.21
C LEU A 57 17.60 -13.50 -11.64
N GLY A 58 18.64 -13.01 -12.31
CA GLY A 58 18.52 -12.49 -13.68
C GLY A 58 19.55 -11.40 -13.98
N SER A 59 19.29 -10.61 -15.02
CA SER A 59 20.15 -9.48 -15.37
C SER A 59 20.11 -8.40 -14.27
N PRO A 60 21.23 -7.67 -14.04
CA PRO A 60 21.30 -6.67 -12.99
C PRO A 60 20.17 -5.62 -13.03
N PRO A 61 19.76 -5.05 -14.18
CA PRO A 61 18.66 -4.08 -14.23
C PRO A 61 17.32 -4.67 -13.77
N VAL A 62 17.04 -5.93 -14.12
CA VAL A 62 15.80 -6.60 -13.72
C VAL A 62 15.80 -6.85 -12.21
N VAL A 63 16.92 -7.34 -11.66
CA VAL A 63 17.05 -7.58 -10.22
C VAL A 63 16.91 -6.27 -9.43
N MET A 64 17.48 -5.16 -9.92
CA MET A 64 17.31 -3.83 -9.31
C MET A 64 15.84 -3.40 -9.25
N CYS A 65 15.09 -3.54 -10.34
CA CYS A 65 13.66 -3.20 -10.36
C CYS A 65 12.85 -4.04 -9.37
N MET A 66 13.13 -5.35 -9.32
CA MET A 66 12.43 -6.26 -8.40
C MET A 66 12.76 -5.93 -6.94
N ASN A 67 14.02 -5.62 -6.62
CA ASN A 67 14.43 -5.19 -5.29
C ASN A 67 13.79 -3.86 -4.88
N ALA A 68 13.65 -2.91 -5.82
CA ALA A 68 12.96 -1.64 -5.58
C ALA A 68 11.47 -1.87 -5.22
N MET A 69 10.78 -2.73 -5.98
CA MET A 69 9.39 -3.10 -5.67
C MET A 69 9.26 -3.88 -4.34
N SER A 70 10.23 -4.74 -4.01
CA SER A 70 10.27 -5.41 -2.70
C SER A 70 10.46 -4.43 -1.55
N ALA A 71 11.33 -3.42 -1.71
CA ALA A 71 11.53 -2.38 -0.71
C ALA A 71 10.26 -1.54 -0.52
N ALA A 72 9.64 -1.09 -1.61
CA ALA A 72 8.37 -0.37 -1.59
C ALA A 72 7.28 -1.16 -0.87
N THR A 73 7.14 -2.46 -1.15
CA THR A 73 6.16 -3.33 -0.49
C THR A 73 6.37 -3.39 1.03
N LYS A 74 7.63 -3.52 1.47
CA LYS A 74 7.97 -3.60 2.90
C LYS A 74 7.68 -2.29 3.64
N VAL A 75 7.92 -1.14 2.99
CA VAL A 75 7.57 0.18 3.53
C VAL A 75 6.06 0.28 3.73
N LEU A 76 5.27 -0.08 2.71
CA LEU A 76 3.80 -0.04 2.79
C LEU A 76 3.25 -1.00 3.84
N ASP A 77 3.80 -2.22 3.95
CA ASP A 77 3.40 -3.19 4.97
C ASP A 77 3.65 -2.66 6.38
N ALA A 78 4.84 -2.11 6.64
CA ALA A 78 5.18 -1.52 7.93
C ALA A 78 4.29 -0.31 8.27
N ALA A 79 4.06 0.58 7.31
CA ALA A 79 3.19 1.74 7.49
C ALA A 79 1.75 1.31 7.79
N TYR A 80 1.24 0.29 7.11
CA TYR A 80 -0.10 -0.24 7.37
C TYR A 80 -0.19 -0.93 8.74
N VAL A 81 0.83 -1.68 9.16
CA VAL A 81 0.89 -2.27 10.49
C VAL A 81 0.86 -1.19 11.57
N GLU A 82 1.59 -0.10 11.37
CA GLU A 82 1.57 1.03 12.30
C GLU A 82 0.19 1.68 12.35
N TYR A 83 -0.41 2.00 11.19
CA TYR A 83 -1.79 2.49 11.11
C TYR A 83 -2.79 1.59 11.87
N ARG A 84 -2.66 0.27 11.73
CA ARG A 84 -3.54 -0.69 12.42
C ARG A 84 -3.43 -0.65 13.95
N ARG A 85 -2.26 -0.27 14.51
CA ARG A 85 -2.09 -0.16 15.97
C ARG A 85 -2.95 0.95 16.56
N HIS A 86 -3.26 1.97 15.76
CA HIS A 86 -4.04 3.14 16.17
C HIS A 86 -5.54 3.02 15.89
N LEU A 87 -6.01 1.90 15.31
CA LEU A 87 -7.44 1.67 15.02
C LEU A 87 -8.33 1.68 16.28
N ALA A 88 -7.79 1.28 17.43
CA ALA A 88 -8.50 1.29 18.72
C ALA A 88 -8.20 2.55 19.55
N GLY A 89 -7.41 3.49 19.00
CA GLY A 89 -7.05 4.74 19.65
C GLY A 89 -8.15 5.81 19.56
N SER A 90 -7.81 7.01 19.99
CA SER A 90 -8.64 8.20 19.81
C SER A 90 -8.78 8.60 18.34
N SER A 91 -9.81 9.37 18.02
CA SER A 91 -10.01 9.89 16.66
C SER A 91 -8.83 10.73 16.16
N GLU A 92 -8.10 11.40 17.04
CA GLU A 92 -6.92 12.20 16.69
C GLU A 92 -5.71 11.31 16.37
N GLU A 93 -5.51 10.24 17.14
CA GLU A 93 -4.45 9.25 16.87
C GLU A 93 -4.71 8.52 15.55
N LEU A 94 -5.95 8.11 15.30
CA LEU A 94 -6.34 7.49 14.04
C LEU A 94 -6.14 8.44 12.85
N ALA A 95 -6.53 9.71 12.99
CA ALA A 95 -6.34 10.70 11.94
C ALA A 95 -4.85 10.94 11.63
N ARG A 96 -4.00 11.02 12.67
CA ARG A 96 -2.54 11.15 12.50
C ARG A 96 -1.96 9.92 11.81
N ALA A 97 -2.31 8.73 12.28
CA ALA A 97 -1.84 7.47 11.69
C ALA A 97 -2.29 7.33 10.22
N ALA A 98 -3.50 7.79 9.88
CA ALA A 98 -3.98 7.82 8.51
C ALA A 98 -3.18 8.81 7.64
N MET A 99 -2.77 9.97 8.17
CA MET A 99 -1.92 10.92 7.46
C MET A 99 -0.49 10.38 7.24
N GLU A 100 0.07 9.70 8.23
CA GLU A 100 1.38 9.05 8.11
C GLU A 100 1.34 7.94 7.05
N LEU A 101 0.28 7.13 7.04
CA LEU A 101 0.08 6.13 5.99
C LEU A 101 -0.06 6.76 4.60
N ASP A 102 -0.82 7.86 4.48
CA ASP A 102 -0.98 8.62 3.23
C ASP A 102 0.37 9.14 2.71
N HIS A 103 1.22 9.63 3.61
CA HIS A 103 2.57 10.10 3.27
C HIS A 103 3.44 8.99 2.67
N GLU A 104 3.43 7.80 3.27
CA GLU A 104 4.20 6.65 2.77
C GLU A 104 3.67 6.13 1.43
N ILE A 105 2.34 6.14 1.24
CA ILE A 105 1.71 5.81 -0.03
C ILE A 105 2.22 6.75 -1.13
N ASP A 106 2.23 8.06 -0.87
CA ASP A 106 2.67 9.06 -1.84
C ASP A 106 4.18 9.00 -2.12
N ALA A 107 4.99 8.73 -1.09
CA ALA A 107 6.42 8.48 -1.24
C ALA A 107 6.68 7.27 -2.16
N VAL A 108 5.95 6.17 -1.96
CA VAL A 108 6.07 4.97 -2.81
C VAL A 108 5.59 5.24 -4.24
N LYS A 109 4.47 5.94 -4.43
CA LYS A 109 3.99 6.37 -5.76
C LYS A 109 5.06 7.17 -6.52
N ALA A 110 5.78 8.06 -5.82
CA ALA A 110 6.86 8.86 -6.42
C ALA A 110 8.04 8.01 -6.91
N THR A 111 8.24 6.81 -6.36
CA THR A 111 9.29 5.86 -6.82
C THR A 111 8.85 4.98 -7.99
N SER A 112 7.61 5.07 -8.46
CA SER A 112 7.05 4.12 -9.44
C SER A 112 7.82 4.02 -10.76
N ALA A 113 8.51 5.09 -11.17
CA ALA A 113 9.40 5.09 -12.35
C ALA A 113 10.59 4.11 -12.22
N GLN A 114 10.95 3.69 -11.00
CA GLN A 114 12.04 2.77 -10.73
C GLN A 114 11.64 1.30 -10.84
N TRP A 115 10.34 1.02 -11.03
CA TRP A 115 9.81 -0.35 -11.11
C TRP A 115 10.00 -0.98 -12.51
N GLY A 116 10.70 -0.27 -13.40
CA GLY A 116 10.97 -0.58 -14.80
C GLY A 116 9.82 -0.25 -15.73
#